data_AF-A0A5A7TB58-F1
#
_entry.id   AF-A0A5A7TB58-F1
#
_cell.length_a   1.000
_cell.length_b   1.000
_cell.length_c   1.000
_cell.angle_alpha   90.00
_cell.angle_beta   90.00
_cell.angle_gamma   90.00
#
_symmetry.space_group_name_H-M   'P 1'
#
loop_
_entity.id
_entity.type
_entity.pdbx_description
1 polymer ?
#
loop_
_entity_poly.entity_id
_entity_poly.type
_entity_poly.pdbx_seq_one_letter_code
_entity_poly.pdbx_strand_id
1 'polypeptide(L)'
;MDNPTKAQMWLTSIETIFRYMKCLEDQKVQCAVFFLEDRGTAWWETSKRMLGGDVSKITWEQFKENFYAKFFSANVKHAKLQEFLNLE
;
A
#
# COMPACT_ATOMS: atom_id res chain seq x y z
N MET A 1 5.06 1.36 9.56
CA MET A 1 5.58 0.47 8.51
C MET A 1 6.72 1.19 7.81
N ASP A 2 7.88 1.37 8.46
CA ASP A 2 8.87 2.32 7.95
C ASP A 2 9.98 1.63 7.13
N ASN A 3 9.84 0.31 6.93
CA ASN A 3 10.74 -0.50 6.12
C ASN A 3 10.03 -0.87 4.81
N PRO A 4 10.57 -0.47 3.63
CA PRO A 4 9.98 -0.76 2.34
C PRO A 4 9.74 -2.26 2.10
N THR A 5 10.66 -3.13 2.53
CA THR A 5 10.49 -4.59 2.40
C THR A 5 9.30 -5.09 3.21
N LYS A 6 9.13 -4.62 4.45
CA LYS A 6 7.97 -5.00 5.29
C LYS A 6 6.66 -4.48 4.69
N ALA A 7 6.67 -3.26 4.15
CA ALA A 7 5.52 -2.69 3.45
C ALA A 7 5.16 -3.50 2.19
N GLN A 8 6.16 -3.95 1.41
CA GLN A 8 5.94 -4.80 0.25
C GLN A 8 5.29 -6.12 0.65
N MET A 9 5.87 -6.78 1.64
CA MET A 9 5.37 -8.07 2.13
C MET A 9 3.92 -7.95 2.60
N TRP A 10 3.60 -6.90 3.36
CA TRP A 10 2.22 -6.64 3.81
C TRP A 10 1.27 -6.49 2.62
N LEU A 11 1.61 -5.66 1.62
CA LEU A 11 0.75 -5.45 0.46
C LEU A 11 0.55 -6.75 -0.33
N THR A 12 1.61 -7.53 -0.55
CA THR A 12 1.54 -8.83 -1.24
C THR A 12 0.69 -9.85 -0.47
N SER A 13 0.77 -9.88 0.86
CA SER A 13 -0.09 -10.72 1.70
C SER A 13 -1.57 -10.33 1.56
N ILE A 14 -1.88 -9.04 1.60
CA ILE A 14 -3.25 -8.52 1.43
C ILE A 14 -3.81 -8.86 0.04
N GLU A 15 -3.04 -8.64 -1.03
CA GLU A 15 -3.47 -8.99 -2.39
C GLU A 15 -3.69 -10.49 -2.57
N THR A 16 -2.91 -11.32 -1.87
CA THR A 16 -3.08 -12.77 -1.87
C THR A 16 -4.36 -13.18 -1.15
N ILE A 17 -4.68 -12.57 0.00
CA ILE A 17 -5.95 -12.78 0.71
C ILE A 17 -7.13 -12.37 -0.17
N PHE A 18 -7.07 -11.20 -0.81
CA PHE A 18 -8.15 -10.73 -1.70
C PHE A 18 -8.39 -11.65 -2.88
N ARG A 19 -7.32 -12.16 -3.49
CA ARG A 19 -7.42 -13.15 -4.58
C ARG A 19 -8.05 -14.46 -4.09
N TYR A 20 -7.60 -14.97 -2.95
CA TYR A 20 -8.12 -16.22 -2.38
C TYR A 20 -9.60 -16.11 -1.98
N MET A 21 -9.97 -14.99 -1.34
CA MET A 21 -11.33 -14.72 -0.87
C MET A 21 -12.27 -14.21 -1.97
N LYS A 22 -11.76 -13.93 -3.18
CA LYS A 22 -12.50 -13.28 -4.28
C LYS A 22 -13.15 -11.96 -3.83
N CYS A 23 -12.40 -11.14 -3.10
CA CYS A 23 -12.87 -9.87 -2.57
C CYS A 23 -13.24 -8.91 -3.72
N LEU A 24 -14.41 -8.27 -3.60
CA LEU A 24 -14.92 -7.32 -4.58
C LEU A 24 -14.10 -6.03 -4.57
N GLU A 25 -13.95 -5.40 -5.74
CA GLU A 25 -13.05 -4.24 -5.92
C GLU A 25 -13.42 -3.07 -5.00
N ASP A 26 -14.72 -2.82 -4.82
CA ASP A 26 -15.29 -1.78 -3.99
C ASP A 26 -15.12 -2.02 -2.47
N GLN A 27 -14.78 -3.26 -2.08
CA GLN A 27 -14.56 -3.64 -0.68
C GLN A 27 -13.08 -3.65 -0.29
N LYS A 28 -12.17 -3.80 -1.26
CA LYS A 28 -10.74 -4.01 -1.00
C LYS A 28 -10.10 -2.94 -0.15
N VAL A 29 -10.36 -1.66 -0.43
CA VAL A 29 -9.75 -0.56 0.35
C VAL A 29 -10.21 -0.62 1.80
N GLN A 30 -11.50 -0.81 2.04
CA GLN A 30 -12.04 -0.90 3.40
C GLN A 30 -11.44 -2.11 4.16
N CYS A 31 -11.32 -3.27 3.49
CA CYS A 31 -10.67 -4.44 4.08
C CYS A 31 -9.19 -4.19 4.38
N ALA A 32 -8.44 -3.62 3.45
CA ALA A 32 -7.01 -3.36 3.63
C ALA A 32 -6.75 -2.39 4.78
N VAL A 33 -7.58 -1.36 4.91
CA VAL A 33 -7.51 -0.38 5.99
C VAL A 33 -7.76 -1.04 7.35
N PHE A 34 -8.69 -1.99 7.43
CA PHE A 34 -8.92 -2.77 8.64
C PHE A 34 -7.68 -3.57 9.08
N PHE A 35 -6.87 -4.05 8.14
CA PHE A 35 -5.63 -4.79 8.41
C PHE A 35 -4.41 -3.88 8.66
N LEU A 36 -4.55 -2.55 8.63
CA LEU A 36 -3.48 -1.64 9.00
C LEU A 36 -3.34 -1.58 10.52
N GLU A 37 -2.11 -1.66 10.99
CA GLU A 37 -1.77 -1.52 12.41
C GLU A 37 -1.01 -0.21 12.68
N ASP A 38 -1.24 0.37 13.86
CA ASP A 38 -0.54 1.53 14.43
C ASP A 38 -0.27 2.66 13.42
N ARG A 39 0.98 2.71 12.93
CA ARG A 39 1.49 3.73 12.00
C ARG A 39 0.85 3.64 10.62
N GLY A 40 0.37 2.46 10.21
CA GLY A 40 -0.39 2.29 8.98
C GLY A 40 -1.72 3.05 9.05
N THR A 41 -2.41 2.95 10.18
CA THR A 41 -3.67 3.65 10.44
C THR A 41 -3.48 5.16 10.45
N ALA A 42 -2.44 5.66 11.14
CA ALA A 42 -2.14 7.09 11.18
C ALA A 42 -1.82 7.69 9.79
N TRP A 43 -1.08 6.95 8.96
CA TRP A 43 -0.85 7.34 7.57
C TRP A 43 -2.16 7.39 6.79
N TRP A 44 -2.99 6.34 6.90
CA TRP A 44 -4.22 6.24 6.14
C TRP A 44 -5.20 7.38 6.45
N GLU A 45 -5.34 7.78 7.71
CA GLU A 45 -6.18 8.92 8.09
C GLU A 45 -5.76 10.23 7.39
N THR A 46 -4.46 10.40 7.18
CA THR A 46 -3.94 11.56 6.45
C THR A 46 -4.19 11.42 4.94
N SER A 47 -3.90 10.25 4.38
CA SER A 47 -4.08 9.98 2.94
C SER A 47 -5.54 10.03 2.51
N LYS A 48 -6.44 9.49 3.32
CA LYS A 48 -7.89 9.52 3.08
C LYS A 48 -8.40 10.94 2.91
N ARG A 49 -7.93 11.90 3.72
CA ARG A 49 -8.30 13.33 3.60
C ARG A 49 -7.81 13.92 2.27
N MET A 50 -6.61 13.57 1.83
CA MET A 50 -6.07 14.01 0.53
C MET A 50 -6.83 13.41 -0.65
N LEU A 51 -7.42 12.22 -0.48
CA LEU A 51 -8.20 11.51 -1.50
C LEU A 51 -9.71 11.83 -1.46
N GLY A 52 -10.11 12.92 -0.80
CA GLY A 52 -11.51 13.38 -0.78
C GLY A 52 -12.36 12.83 0.36
N GLY A 53 -11.77 12.11 1.32
CA GLY A 53 -12.37 11.81 2.62
C GLY A 53 -13.33 10.61 2.65
N ASP A 54 -13.80 10.12 1.51
CA ASP A 54 -14.75 9.01 1.42
C ASP A 54 -14.04 7.73 0.94
N VAL A 55 -13.86 6.76 1.86
CA VAL A 55 -13.17 5.49 1.55
C VAL A 55 -13.90 4.69 0.47
N SER A 56 -15.23 4.79 0.41
CA SER A 56 -16.03 4.05 -0.58
C SER A 56 -15.80 4.50 -2.02
N LYS A 57 -15.20 5.68 -2.20
CA LYS A 57 -14.86 6.26 -3.51
C LYS A 57 -13.40 6.08 -3.89
N ILE A 58 -12.56 5.60 -2.97
CA ILE A 58 -11.15 5.36 -3.24
C ILE A 58 -11.02 3.98 -3.86
N THR A 59 -10.43 3.90 -5.05
CA THR A 59 -10.18 2.62 -5.71
C THR A 59 -8.97 1.91 -5.11
N TRP A 60 -8.90 0.59 -5.30
CA TRP A 60 -7.73 -0.19 -4.87
C TRP A 60 -6.43 0.30 -5.53
N GLU A 61 -6.48 0.68 -6.81
CA GLU A 61 -5.36 1.31 -7.52
C GLU A 61 -4.90 2.61 -6.84
N GLN A 62 -5.81 3.52 -6.52
CA GLN A 62 -5.47 4.77 -5.84
C GLN A 62 -4.85 4.53 -4.46
N PHE A 63 -5.38 3.55 -3.72
CA PHE A 63 -4.79 3.12 -2.45
C PHE A 63 -3.33 2.67 -2.65
N LYS A 64 -3.07 1.77 -3.62
CA LYS A 64 -1.72 1.26 -3.90
C LYS A 64 -0.77 2.37 -4.31
N GLU A 65 -1.19 3.29 -5.19
CA GLU A 65 -0.36 4.42 -5.61
C GLU A 65 0.07 5.27 -4.42
N ASN A 66 -0.87 5.61 -3.54
CA ASN A 66 -0.58 6.38 -2.33
C ASN A 66 0.34 5.60 -1.36
N PHE A 67 0.09 4.30 -1.19
CA PHE A 67 0.90 3.40 -0.37
C PHE A 67 2.35 3.35 -0.88
N TYR A 68 2.54 3.15 -2.19
CA TYR A 68 3.86 3.16 -2.80
C TYR A 68 4.55 4.51 -2.68
N ALA A 69 3.84 5.62 -2.87
CA ALA A 69 4.42 6.95 -2.69
C ALA A 69 4.92 7.18 -1.26
N LYS A 70 4.20 6.67 -0.26
CA LYS A 70 4.56 6.82 1.16
C LYS A 70 5.75 5.94 1.56
N PHE A 71 5.70 4.65 1.22
CA PHE A 71 6.61 3.65 1.77
C PHE A 71 7.76 3.29 0.81
N PHE A 72 7.66 3.66 -0.46
CA PHE A 72 8.67 3.44 -1.50
C PHE A 72 9.00 4.76 -2.19
N SER A 73 9.65 5.64 -1.44
CA SER A 73 10.17 6.91 -1.96
C SER A 73 11.07 6.68 -3.18
N ALA A 74 11.22 7.72 -4.01
CA ALA A 74 12.09 7.67 -5.18
C ALA A 74 13.52 7.18 -4.86
N ASN A 75 14.03 7.53 -3.69
CA ASN A 75 15.36 7.11 -3.24
C ASN A 75 15.44 5.60 -2.96
N VAL A 76 14.39 5.01 -2.39
CA VAL A 76 14.31 3.55 -2.18
C VAL A 76 14.20 2.82 -3.52
N LYS A 77 13.39 3.34 -4.45
CA LYS A 77 13.28 2.79 -5.80
C LYS A 77 14.61 2.85 -6.54
N HIS A 78 15.31 3.98 -6.45
CA HIS A 78 16.63 4.17 -7.05
C HIS A 78 17.67 3.22 -6.44
N ALA A 79 17.72 3.09 -5.11
CA ALA A 79 18.63 2.16 -4.44
C ALA A 79 18.39 0.71 -4.85
N LYS A 80 17.12 0.28 -4.94
CA LYS A 80 16.77 -1.08 -5.39
C LYS A 80 17.10 -1.33 -6.86
N LEU A 81 16.91 -0.33 -7.72
CA LEU A 81 17.32 -0.41 -9.12
C LEU A 81 18.85 -0.53 -9.26
N GLN A 82 19.61 0.23 -8.47
CA GLN A 82 21.08 0.13 -8.45
C GLN A 82 21.57 -1.23 -7.92
N GLU A 83 20.96 -1.76 -6.85
CA GLU A 83 21.24 -3.14 -6.40
C GLU A 83 20.98 -4.16 -7.51
N PHE A 84 19.87 -4.03 -8.25
CA PHE A 84 19.55 -4.94 -9.37
C PHE A 84 20.57 -4.85 -10.51
N LEU A 85 20.98 -3.65 -10.90
CA LEU A 85 21.98 -3.43 -11.95
C LEU A 85 23.38 -3.92 -11.56
N ASN A 86 23.70 -3.95 -10.26
CA ASN A 86 24.99 -4.42 -9.74
C ASN A 86 25.01 -5.94 -9.46
N LEU A 87 23.92 -6.66 -9.75
CA LEU A 87 23.87 -8.13 -9.68
C LEU A 87 24.32 -8.82 -10.99
N GLU A 88 24.65 -8.04 -12.02
CA GLU A 88 25.38 -8.44 -13.23
C GLU A 88 26.91 -8.35 -13.01
#